data_AF-A0A0G1DLV7-F1
#
_entry.id   AF-A0A0G1DLV7-F1
#
_cell.length_a   1.000
_cell.length_b   1.000
_cell.length_c   1.000
_cell.angle_alpha   90.00
_cell.angle_beta   90.00
_cell.angle_gamma   90.00
#
_symmetry.space_group_name_H-M   'P 1'
#
loop_
_entity.id
_entity.type
_entity.pdbx_description
1 polymer ?
#
loop_
_entity_poly.entity_id
_entity_poly.type
_entity_poly.pdbx_seq_one_letter_code
_entity_poly.pdbx_strand_id
1 'polypeptide(L)'
;MTTQIMFKIENKLKKAAQKRAKKEGITLSDFFQSATRSFIEGRLNVGLTGEDMQEDFEMYNSINYKKSIARARKSKKFYTSSQLYKKLGL
;
A
#
# COMPACT_ATOMS: atom_id res chain seq x y z
N MET A 1 -20.60 -14.48 26.96
CA MET A 1 -21.49 -13.30 26.97
C MET A 1 -21.39 -12.62 25.63
N THR A 2 -22.52 -12.29 24.99
CA THR A 2 -22.56 -11.54 23.72
C THR A 2 -23.07 -10.13 23.98
N THR A 3 -22.44 -9.13 23.36
CA THR A 3 -22.79 -7.71 23.52
C THR A 3 -23.26 -7.15 22.19
N GLN A 4 -24.32 -6.34 22.20
CA GLN A 4 -24.82 -5.69 21.00
C GLN A 4 -23.92 -4.50 20.62
N ILE A 5 -23.55 -4.42 19.35
CA ILE A 5 -22.80 -3.29 18.77
C ILE A 5 -23.71 -2.59 17.77
N MET A 6 -23.88 -1.26 17.91
CA MET A 6 -24.67 -0.42 17.01
C MET A 6 -23.84 0.76 16.51
N PHE A 7 -23.79 0.95 15.19
CA PHE A 7 -23.16 2.10 14.55
C PHE A 7 -23.86 2.43 13.23
N LYS A 8 -23.64 3.65 12.74
CA LYS A 8 -24.10 4.10 11.43
C LYS A 8 -23.01 3.83 10.39
N ILE A 9 -23.42 3.41 9.19
CA ILE A 9 -22.55 3.19 8.04
C ILE A 9 -23.28 3.63 6.77
N GLU A 10 -22.55 4.12 5.78
CA GLU A 10 -23.13 4.47 4.49
C GLU A 10 -23.84 3.28 3.84
N ASN A 11 -25.02 3.54 3.27
CA ASN A 11 -25.87 2.50 2.70
C ASN A 11 -25.18 1.77 1.53
N LYS A 12 -24.46 2.51 0.67
CA LYS A 12 -23.71 1.92 -0.46
C LYS A 12 -22.60 1.00 0.04
N LEU A 13 -21.82 1.44 1.02
CA LEU A 13 -20.75 0.67 1.63
C LEU A 13 -21.28 -0.61 2.30
N LYS A 14 -22.35 -0.49 3.08
CA LYS A 14 -23.03 -1.64 3.70
C LYS A 14 -23.46 -2.67 2.66
N LYS A 15 -24.12 -2.24 1.58
CA LYS A 15 -24.57 -3.14 0.50
C LYS A 15 -23.39 -3.83 -0.19
N ALA A 16 -22.30 -3.10 -0.45
CA ALA A 16 -21.11 -3.66 -1.06
C ALA A 16 -20.44 -4.70 -0.16
N ALA A 17 -20.23 -4.38 1.13
CA ALA A 17 -19.67 -5.29 2.11
C ALA A 17 -20.53 -6.55 2.27
N GLN A 18 -21.86 -6.39 2.34
CA GLN A 18 -22.78 -7.52 2.45
C GLN A 18 -22.77 -8.41 1.20
N LYS A 19 -22.67 -7.82 0.00
CA LYS A 19 -22.55 -8.60 -1.25
C LYS A 19 -21.25 -9.40 -1.28
N ARG A 20 -20.13 -8.81 -0.82
CA ARG A 20 -18.85 -9.51 -0.73
C ARG A 20 -18.89 -10.64 0.29
N ALA A 21 -19.37 -10.38 1.51
CA ALA A 21 -19.53 -11.38 2.56
C ALA A 21 -20.34 -12.60 2.06
N LYS A 22 -21.46 -12.36 1.38
CA LYS A 22 -22.27 -13.44 0.79
C LYS A 22 -21.52 -14.27 -0.26
N LYS A 23 -20.67 -13.65 -1.08
CA LYS A 23 -19.84 -14.38 -2.06
C LYS A 23 -18.83 -15.30 -1.38
N GLU A 24 -18.32 -14.89 -0.22
CA GLU A 24 -17.41 -15.68 0.62
C GLU A 24 -18.15 -16.69 1.51
N GLY A 25 -19.49 -16.81 1.39
CA GLY A 25 -20.30 -17.73 2.20
C GLY A 25 -20.51 -17.31 3.66
N ILE A 26 -20.19 -16.06 4.03
CA ILE A 26 -20.29 -15.56 5.41
C ILE A 26 -21.33 -14.44 5.53
N THR A 27 -21.80 -14.18 6.76
CA THR A 27 -22.64 -13.03 7.02
C THR A 27 -21.81 -11.76 7.21
N LEU A 28 -22.47 -10.60 7.10
CA LEU A 28 -21.82 -9.32 7.43
C LEU A 28 -21.42 -9.25 8.92
N SER A 29 -22.12 -9.95 9.81
CA SER A 29 -21.74 -10.02 11.23
C SER A 29 -20.45 -10.80 11.41
N ASP A 30 -20.30 -11.94 10.75
CA ASP A 30 -19.08 -12.76 10.80
C ASP A 30 -17.87 -11.98 10.32
N PHE A 31 -18.04 -11.18 9.25
CA PHE A 31 -17.01 -10.26 8.77
C PHE A 31 -16.58 -9.27 9.86
N PHE A 32 -17.52 -8.56 10.49
CA PHE A 32 -17.19 -7.59 11.53
C PHE A 32 -16.55 -8.25 12.76
N GLN A 33 -17.02 -9.41 13.18
CA GLN A 33 -16.40 -10.16 14.29
C GLN A 33 -14.97 -10.59 13.95
N SER A 34 -14.75 -11.09 12.73
CA SER A 34 -13.43 -11.49 12.25
C SER A 34 -12.47 -10.32 12.12
N ALA A 35 -12.94 -9.19 11.57
CA ALA A 35 -12.15 -7.96 11.47
C ALA A 35 -11.79 -7.41 12.86
N THR A 36 -12.74 -7.43 13.80
CA THR A 36 -12.50 -7.01 15.20
C THR A 36 -11.45 -7.90 15.87
N ARG A 37 -11.53 -9.22 15.68
CA ARG A 37 -10.53 -10.16 16.19
C ARG A 37 -9.15 -9.91 15.56
N SER A 38 -9.10 -9.78 14.23
CA SER A 38 -7.87 -9.51 13.50
C SER A 38 -7.22 -8.20 13.94
N PHE A 39 -8.00 -7.18 14.27
CA PHE A 39 -7.50 -5.91 14.79
C PHE A 39 -6.84 -6.07 16.16
N ILE A 40 -7.48 -6.79 17.09
CA ILE A 40 -6.93 -7.07 18.43
C ILE A 40 -5.65 -7.89 18.35
N GLU A 41 -5.58 -8.83 17.41
CA GLU A 41 -4.42 -9.71 17.20
C GLU A 41 -3.32 -9.08 16.34
N GLY A 42 -3.48 -7.81 15.92
CA GLY A 42 -2.48 -7.09 15.10
C GLY A 42 -2.39 -7.58 13.64
N ARG A 43 -3.32 -8.41 13.18
CA ARG A 43 -3.40 -8.91 11.79
C ARG A 43 -4.09 -7.93 10.84
N LEU A 44 -4.80 -6.96 11.40
CA LEU A 44 -5.44 -5.86 10.69
C LEU A 44 -5.03 -4.56 11.36
N ASN A 45 -4.51 -3.61 10.59
CA ASN A 45 -4.11 -2.29 11.08
C ASN A 45 -5.02 -1.24 10.44
N VAL A 46 -5.58 -0.35 11.25
CA VAL A 46 -6.50 0.70 10.80
C VAL A 46 -5.73 2.01 10.81
N GLY A 47 -5.13 2.34 9.67
CA GLY A 47 -4.27 3.50 9.40
C GLY A 47 -3.95 3.58 7.91
N LEU A 48 -3.12 4.53 7.47
CA LEU A 48 -2.64 4.61 6.07
C LEU A 48 -2.20 3.22 5.62
N THR A 49 -2.90 2.68 4.64
CA THR A 49 -2.64 1.34 4.12
C THR A 49 -1.28 1.37 3.40
N GLY A 50 -0.52 0.28 3.46
CA GLY A 50 0.80 0.21 2.79
C GLY A 50 0.75 0.58 1.31
N GLU A 51 -0.41 0.42 0.64
CA GLU A 51 -0.67 0.89 -0.72
C GLU A 51 -0.50 2.41 -0.87
N ASP A 52 -0.96 3.23 0.09
CA ASP A 52 -0.78 4.68 0.09
C ASP A 52 0.71 5.06 0.20
N MET A 53 1.49 4.29 0.97
CA MET A 53 2.94 4.49 1.10
C MET A 53 3.72 3.99 -0.12
N GLN A 54 3.23 2.96 -0.80
CA GLN A 54 3.89 2.33 -1.95
C GLN A 54 3.73 3.19 -3.21
N GLU A 55 2.55 3.79 -3.43
CA GLU A 55 2.32 4.78 -4.48
C GLU A 55 3.21 6.03 -4.29
N ASP A 56 3.33 6.52 -3.06
CA ASP A 56 4.22 7.64 -2.73
C ASP A 56 5.69 7.30 -2.99
N PHE A 57 6.12 6.08 -2.66
CA PHE A 57 7.50 5.62 -2.89
C PHE A 57 7.83 5.44 -4.37
N GLU A 58 6.89 4.88 -5.15
CA GLU A 58 7.02 4.73 -6.60
C GLU A 58 7.02 6.09 -7.31
N MET A 59 6.15 7.01 -6.89
CA MET A 59 6.12 8.37 -7.40
C MET A 59 7.43 9.12 -7.08
N TYR A 60 7.93 9.04 -5.84
CA TYR A 60 9.19 9.68 -5.43
C TYR A 60 10.40 9.13 -6.22
N ASN A 61 10.47 7.81 -6.38
CA ASN A 61 11.51 7.15 -7.18
C ASN A 61 11.44 7.56 -8.66
N SER A 62 10.25 7.63 -9.24
CA SER A 62 10.06 8.03 -10.64
C SER A 62 10.51 9.48 -10.91
N ILE A 63 10.21 10.40 -9.99
CA ILE A 63 10.60 11.82 -10.09
C ILE A 63 12.12 11.96 -9.99
N ASN A 64 12.73 11.28 -9.01
CA ASN A 64 14.17 11.31 -8.82
C ASN A 64 14.92 10.67 -9.98
N TYR A 65 14.39 9.60 -10.56
CA TYR A 65 14.92 8.98 -11.77
C TYR A 65 14.86 9.92 -12.98
N LYS A 66 13.71 10.58 -13.23
CA LYS A 66 13.60 11.57 -14.32
C LYS A 66 14.59 12.72 -14.14
N LYS A 67 14.72 13.24 -12.92
CA LYS A 67 15.69 14.30 -12.57
C LYS A 67 17.14 13.82 -12.73
N SER A 68 17.46 12.57 -12.37
CA SER A 68 18.82 12.03 -12.51
C SER A 68 19.21 11.84 -13.97
N ILE A 69 18.32 11.33 -14.81
CA ILE A 69 18.53 11.21 -16.27
C ILE A 69 18.70 12.59 -16.93
N ALA A 70 17.88 13.58 -16.54
CA ALA A 70 18.04 14.95 -17.06
C ALA A 70 19.41 15.55 -16.70
N ARG A 71 19.89 15.35 -15.47
CA ARG A 71 21.24 15.76 -15.05
C ARG A 71 22.34 14.98 -15.79
N ALA A 72 22.16 13.68 -15.98
CA ALA A 72 23.10 12.83 -16.70
C ALA A 72 23.22 13.24 -18.18
N ARG A 73 22.10 13.56 -18.84
CA ARG A 73 22.08 14.09 -20.22
C ARG A 73 22.75 15.46 -20.35
N LYS A 74 22.64 16.31 -19.33
CA LYS A 74 23.34 17.60 -19.28
C LYS A 74 24.84 17.44 -18.99
N SER A 75 25.22 16.36 -18.29
CA SER A 75 26.60 16.00 -18.02
C SER A 75 27.29 15.50 -19.30
N LYS A 76 28.30 16.21 -19.78
CA LYS A 76 29.17 15.78 -20.88
C LYS A 76 30.27 14.80 -20.45
N LYS A 77 30.19 14.23 -19.23
CA LYS A 77 31.20 13.31 -18.70
C LYS A 77 30.91 11.89 -19.16
N PHE A 78 31.80 11.34 -19.97
CA PHE A 78 31.80 9.94 -20.38
C PHE A 78 32.96 9.21 -19.70
N TYR A 79 32.70 7.99 -19.23
CA TYR A 79 33.71 7.13 -18.63
C TYR A 79 33.86 5.88 -19.49
N THR A 80 35.11 5.44 -19.68
CA THR A 80 35.38 4.10 -20.18
C THR A 80 35.03 3.06 -19.12
N SER A 81 34.83 1.80 -19.52
CA SER A 81 34.47 0.72 -18.61
C SER A 81 35.44 0.60 -17.43
N SER A 82 36.75 0.66 -17.70
CA SER A 82 37.79 0.61 -16.65
C SER A 82 37.70 1.77 -15.63
N GLN A 83 37.43 2.99 -16.12
CA GLN A 83 37.26 4.16 -15.25
C GLN A 83 35.97 4.08 -14.43
N LEU A 84 34.92 3.47 -14.98
CA LEU A 84 33.65 3.26 -14.30
C LEU A 84 33.80 2.26 -13.14
N TYR A 85 34.40 1.09 -13.40
CA TYR A 85 34.64 0.07 -12.38
C TYR A 85 35.47 0.62 -11.21
N LYS A 86 36.60 1.26 -11.51
CA LYS A 86 37.46 1.90 -10.50
C LYS A 86 36.72 2.93 -9.64
N LYS A 87 35.75 3.65 -10.22
CA LYS A 87 35.00 4.69 -9.52
C LYS A 87 33.85 4.14 -8.68
N LEU A 88 33.29 3.01 -9.09
CA LEU A 88 32.24 2.29 -8.36
C LEU A 88 32.81 1.38 -7.26
N GLY A 89 34.12 1.19 -7.21
CA GLY A 89 34.77 0.28 -6.27
C GLY A 89 34.46 -1.18 -6.58
N LEU A 90 34.22 -1.48 -7.85
CA LEU A 90 33.93 -2.81 -8.40
C LEU A 90 35.13 -3.33 -9.20
#